data_AF-A0A956IB24-F1
#
_entry.id   AF-A0A956IB24-F1
#
_cell.length_a   1.000
_cell.length_b   1.000
_cell.length_c   1.000
_cell.angle_alpha   90.00
_cell.angle_beta   90.00
_cell.angle_gamma   90.00
#
_symmetry.space_group_name_H-M   'P 1'
#
loop_
_entity.id
_entity.type
_entity.pdbx_description
1 polymer ?
#
loop_
_entity_poly.entity_id
_entity_poly.type
_entity_poly.pdbx_seq_one_letter_code
_entity_poly.pdbx_strand_id
1 'polypeptide(L)'
;MGSGGAALIGTHNQDRFDFVGPLGGPVDWIHLLHYIRTYHLGGFCTEAQRLEDPEGCAGPARTDRTPPTNQLYEVRQDFEHWYYEDDWNGHGGTFDRKEYIKIFRDLAMMYGNANTTALLGATSPNVVPPGIPDSDRTRTDAERCASPYVIRPECGDTPNCVENRFYDDEYNPSGDHPVITFCDGAEVPADNGRGRDLGFWDPEGDNRAPVEVALAVDINDNGIRDPGEPVIRAGQEPFQDCGLDQVCSEDEEGYDAVTNPDPAGDDYDFQYNPTGTEGNWLRDYVGPATGDCDSPQPNVEAGMGERFADTGLDGVDGTPQLDAGGLDVGENDGCFTLARGLRHMYDNNPRSFVLTEEESTLRDLDFFGDGGIRDLFNFATNQDHLAGAFAARGLPINLYNGHASLAFDGHVADDDFRVANVDWDEIGKYVQVRYGQLDSNAGALAQGDGQHVGTPTQIVNRLLAAVAWMDARWPDGDRALYNDRTCAEVGPGCPNVNNFTIEFTSSLGRVGPASIVLPPGYFAPENADVRYPVVYLLHGYGQNPEDLLALGFIMWNLMRATTVPAHRRLQKMIFVFPDGRCRNGECVKGTFYADAPVGTPDGAQMETFMLDLMDHVDANYRTKRAEVHRVAE
;
A
#
# COMPACT_ATOMS: atom_id res chain seq x y z
N MET A 1 0.59 2.49 -11.80
CA MET A 1 0.56 1.05 -12.17
C MET A 1 0.17 0.26 -10.92
N GLY A 2 -0.20 -1.01 -11.03
CA GLY A 2 -0.67 -1.86 -9.92
C GLY A 2 0.46 -2.31 -8.99
N SER A 3 1.18 -1.35 -8.41
CA SER A 3 2.44 -1.57 -7.71
C SER A 3 2.30 -2.39 -6.43
N GLY A 4 1.31 -2.07 -5.59
CA GLY A 4 1.02 -2.86 -4.39
C GLY A 4 0.73 -4.34 -4.70
N GLY A 5 0.00 -4.61 -5.78
CA GLY A 5 -0.27 -5.98 -6.23
C GLY A 5 0.96 -6.70 -6.77
N ALA A 6 1.84 -5.98 -7.48
CA ALA A 6 3.10 -6.53 -7.98
C ALA A 6 4.03 -6.91 -6.82
N ALA A 7 4.12 -6.05 -5.80
CA ALA A 7 4.88 -6.31 -4.59
C ALA A 7 4.31 -7.51 -3.83
N LEU A 8 3.00 -7.51 -3.56
CA LEU A 8 2.32 -8.59 -2.84
C LEU A 8 2.50 -9.93 -3.55
N ILE A 9 1.95 -10.09 -4.76
CA ILE A 9 1.94 -11.37 -5.47
C ILE A 9 3.37 -11.83 -5.74
N GLY A 10 4.24 -10.91 -6.16
CA GLY A 10 5.62 -11.20 -6.51
C GLY A 10 6.47 -11.68 -5.35
N THR A 11 6.31 -11.06 -4.17
CA THR A 11 7.06 -11.46 -2.96
C THR A 11 6.39 -12.61 -2.19
N HIS A 12 5.09 -12.84 -2.36
CA HIS A 12 4.38 -13.98 -1.78
C HIS A 12 4.62 -15.28 -2.56
N ASN A 13 4.81 -15.20 -3.88
CA ASN A 13 4.96 -16.35 -4.78
C ASN A 13 6.30 -16.30 -5.55
N GLN A 14 7.40 -16.11 -4.84
CA GLN A 14 8.70 -15.78 -5.43
C GLN A 14 9.22 -16.83 -6.42
N ASP A 15 8.89 -18.11 -6.19
CA ASP A 15 9.24 -19.23 -7.06
C ASP A 15 8.52 -19.20 -8.43
N ARG A 16 7.51 -18.34 -8.58
CA ARG A 16 6.73 -18.18 -9.82
C ARG A 16 7.27 -17.07 -10.73
N PHE A 17 8.22 -16.25 -10.27
CA PHE A 17 8.67 -15.06 -10.99
C PHE A 17 10.19 -14.99 -11.11
N ASP A 18 10.68 -14.67 -12.32
CA ASP A 18 12.07 -14.28 -12.50
C ASP A 18 12.32 -12.85 -11.97
N PHE A 19 11.32 -11.98 -12.15
CA PHE A 19 11.41 -10.55 -11.88
C PHE A 19 10.16 -10.03 -11.19
N VAL A 20 10.34 -9.17 -10.19
CA VAL A 20 9.27 -8.44 -9.53
C VAL A 20 9.55 -6.94 -9.64
N GLY A 21 8.61 -6.23 -10.26
CA GLY A 21 8.74 -4.82 -10.60
C GLY A 21 7.61 -3.96 -10.04
N PRO A 22 7.59 -3.62 -8.73
CA PRO A 22 6.57 -2.73 -8.20
C PRO A 22 6.89 -1.28 -8.55
N LEU A 23 6.14 -0.76 -9.54
CA LEU A 23 6.34 0.59 -10.06
C LEU A 23 5.24 1.53 -9.56
N GLY A 24 5.59 2.47 -8.69
CA GLY A 24 4.78 3.64 -8.32
C GLY A 24 4.32 3.68 -6.90
N GLY A 25 5.02 2.99 -6.02
CA GLY A 25 4.52 2.74 -4.67
C GLY A 25 4.10 1.29 -4.45
N PRO A 26 5.06 0.37 -4.37
CA PRO A 26 4.86 -0.86 -3.61
C PRO A 26 4.36 -0.51 -2.21
N VAL A 27 3.80 -1.52 -1.56
CA VAL A 27 3.29 -1.34 -0.21
C VAL A 27 4.14 -2.15 0.76
N ASP A 28 4.71 -1.45 1.74
CA ASP A 28 5.08 -1.95 3.04
C ASP A 28 3.94 -1.57 4.01
N TRP A 29 3.18 -2.56 4.47
CA TRP A 29 2.03 -2.33 5.34
C TRP A 29 2.41 -1.90 6.76
N ILE A 30 3.62 -2.23 7.22
CA ILE A 30 4.08 -1.85 8.56
C ILE A 30 4.24 -0.33 8.62
N HIS A 31 5.08 0.21 7.72
CA HIS A 31 5.30 1.65 7.61
C HIS A 31 4.01 2.37 7.19
N LEU A 32 3.25 1.86 6.22
CA LEU A 32 2.04 2.56 5.75
C LEU A 32 0.96 2.65 6.83
N LEU A 33 0.74 1.59 7.61
CA LEU A 33 -0.26 1.60 8.68
C LEU A 33 0.22 2.43 9.87
N HIS A 34 1.52 2.44 10.16
CA HIS A 34 2.10 3.43 11.08
C HIS A 34 1.81 4.86 10.60
N TYR A 35 2.12 5.17 9.34
CA TYR A 35 1.90 6.50 8.77
C TYR A 35 0.42 6.91 8.79
N ILE A 36 -0.49 5.98 8.49
CA ILE A 36 -1.94 6.23 8.57
C ILE A 36 -2.36 6.49 10.01
N ARG A 37 -2.00 5.61 10.95
CA ARG A 37 -2.35 5.74 12.38
C ARG A 37 -1.82 7.06 12.95
N THR A 38 -0.56 7.38 12.67
CA THR A 38 0.15 8.51 13.27
C THR A 38 -0.25 9.86 12.66
N TYR A 39 -0.39 9.92 11.33
CA TYR A 39 -0.54 11.19 10.63
C TYR A 39 -1.91 11.36 9.95
N HIS A 40 -2.43 10.34 9.25
CA HIS A 40 -3.75 10.45 8.62
C HIS A 40 -4.90 10.43 9.63
N LEU A 41 -4.72 9.75 10.76
CA LEU A 41 -5.70 9.65 11.86
C LEU A 41 -5.28 10.46 13.11
N GLY A 42 -4.22 11.26 13.01
CA GLY A 42 -3.66 12.01 14.14
C GLY A 42 -3.97 13.50 14.14
N GLY A 43 -3.37 14.20 15.13
CA GLY A 43 -3.39 15.66 15.24
C GLY A 43 -4.44 16.22 16.20
N PHE A 44 -5.20 15.37 16.89
CA PHE A 44 -6.23 15.78 17.85
C PHE A 44 -5.64 16.03 19.24
N CYS A 45 -6.40 16.70 20.11
CA CYS A 45 -6.09 16.68 21.54
C CYS A 45 -6.51 15.34 22.15
N THR A 46 -5.73 14.88 23.13
CA THR A 46 -6.17 13.80 24.03
C THR A 46 -7.23 14.32 25.01
N GLU A 47 -7.94 13.42 25.69
CA GLU A 47 -8.91 13.81 26.72
C GLU A 47 -8.22 14.52 27.89
N ALA A 48 -7.05 14.04 28.30
CA ALA A 48 -6.23 14.69 29.31
C ALA A 48 -5.87 16.14 28.92
N GLN A 49 -5.48 16.36 27.67
CA GLN A 49 -5.18 17.70 27.14
C GLN A 49 -6.42 18.59 27.08
N ARG A 50 -7.58 18.04 26.67
CA ARG A 50 -8.85 18.80 26.68
C ARG A 50 -9.25 19.24 28.08
N LEU A 51 -9.06 18.40 29.09
CA LEU A 51 -9.35 18.74 30.48
C LEU A 51 -8.38 19.78 31.05
N GLU A 52 -7.12 19.76 30.61
CA GLU A 52 -6.09 20.72 31.04
C GLU A 52 -6.23 22.09 30.34
N ASP A 53 -6.42 22.11 29.02
CA ASP A 53 -6.55 23.33 28.20
C ASP A 53 -7.72 23.24 27.20
N PRO A 54 -8.96 23.45 27.68
CA PRO A 54 -10.14 23.41 26.81
C PRO A 54 -10.11 24.45 25.68
N GLU A 55 -9.55 25.65 25.94
CA GLU A 55 -9.49 26.71 24.92
C GLU A 55 -8.47 26.38 23.82
N GLY A 56 -7.30 25.85 24.19
CA GLY A 56 -6.30 25.39 23.24
C GLY A 56 -6.73 24.16 22.43
N CYS A 57 -7.69 23.38 22.94
CA CYS A 57 -8.24 22.20 22.29
C CYS A 57 -9.59 22.40 21.60
N ALA A 58 -10.18 23.60 21.63
CA ALA A 58 -11.45 23.90 20.95
C ALA A 58 -11.32 24.09 19.42
N GLY A 59 -10.12 23.90 18.87
CA GLY A 59 -9.82 24.08 17.45
C GLY A 59 -9.64 22.75 16.70
N PRO A 60 -9.36 22.83 15.39
CA PRO A 60 -9.17 21.67 14.54
C PRO A 60 -7.98 20.80 14.98
N ALA A 61 -7.86 19.64 14.33
CA ALA A 61 -6.61 18.88 14.33
C ALA A 61 -5.45 19.74 13.82
N ARG A 62 -4.24 19.47 14.32
CA ARG A 62 -3.04 20.22 13.95
C ARG A 62 -1.85 19.30 13.76
N THR A 63 -1.10 19.55 12.69
CA THR A 63 0.13 18.84 12.37
C THR A 63 1.20 19.00 13.47
N ASP A 64 1.20 20.11 14.22
CA ASP A 64 2.15 20.29 15.33
C ASP A 64 1.89 19.35 16.53
N ARG A 65 0.73 18.68 16.57
CA ARG A 65 0.38 17.64 17.55
C ARG A 65 0.69 16.22 17.07
N THR A 66 1.12 16.03 15.81
CA THR A 66 1.67 14.73 15.37
C THR A 66 3.17 14.67 15.65
N PRO A 67 3.76 13.49 15.89
CA PRO A 67 5.19 13.38 16.19
C PRO A 67 6.07 13.83 15.01
N PRO A 68 7.31 14.28 15.27
CA PRO A 68 8.27 14.51 14.20
C PRO A 68 8.57 13.22 13.44
N THR A 69 9.03 13.35 12.20
CA THR A 69 9.54 12.22 11.41
C THR A 69 11.03 12.38 11.16
N ASN A 70 11.74 11.26 11.17
CA ASN A 70 13.15 11.14 10.76
C ASN A 70 13.29 10.43 9.40
N GLN A 71 12.18 10.04 8.76
CA GLN A 71 12.18 9.27 7.52
C GLN A 71 12.41 10.17 6.30
N LEU A 72 13.23 9.70 5.37
CA LEU A 72 13.56 10.45 4.15
C LEU A 72 12.32 10.58 3.25
N TYR A 73 11.97 11.81 2.88
CA TYR A 73 10.79 12.17 2.06
C TYR A 73 9.42 11.95 2.73
N GLU A 74 9.38 11.56 4.01
CA GLU A 74 8.11 11.50 4.74
C GLU A 74 7.63 12.91 5.12
N VAL A 75 6.35 13.16 4.92
CA VAL A 75 5.69 14.43 5.25
C VAL A 75 4.73 14.26 6.41
N ARG A 76 4.80 15.20 7.36
CA ARG A 76 3.85 15.26 8.47
C ARG A 76 2.54 15.89 8.00
N GLN A 77 1.44 15.40 8.54
CA GLN A 77 0.08 15.90 8.33
C GLN A 77 -0.78 15.63 9.57
N ASP A 78 -2.05 16.00 9.49
CA ASP A 78 -3.09 15.64 10.45
C ASP A 78 -4.38 15.26 9.73
N PHE A 79 -5.34 14.66 10.44
CA PHE A 79 -6.56 14.14 9.82
C PHE A 79 -7.35 15.19 9.02
N GLU A 80 -7.40 16.43 9.50
CA GLU A 80 -8.22 17.49 8.90
C GLU A 80 -7.47 18.25 7.80
N HIS A 81 -6.15 18.12 7.74
CA HIS A 81 -5.29 18.74 6.73
C HIS A 81 -4.35 17.70 6.13
N TRP A 82 -4.84 16.96 5.13
CA TRP A 82 -3.98 16.02 4.42
C TRP A 82 -3.01 16.78 3.52
N TYR A 83 -1.76 16.34 3.55
CA TYR A 83 -0.66 17.02 2.88
C TYR A 83 -0.84 16.92 1.37
N TYR A 84 -1.03 18.06 0.69
CA TYR A 84 -0.95 18.21 -0.77
C TYR A 84 0.27 19.08 -1.12
N GLU A 85 1.05 18.72 -2.15
CA GLU A 85 2.25 19.48 -2.59
C GLU A 85 1.84 20.87 -3.15
N ASP A 86 1.75 21.87 -2.27
CA ASP A 86 1.48 23.30 -2.51
C ASP A 86 0.35 23.58 -3.55
N ASP A 87 0.23 24.82 -4.08
CA ASP A 87 -0.82 25.27 -5.04
C ASP A 87 -0.86 24.48 -6.39
N TRP A 88 -0.14 23.37 -6.51
CA TRP A 88 0.06 22.61 -7.74
C TRP A 88 -0.87 21.40 -7.82
N ASN A 89 -1.99 21.54 -8.53
CA ASN A 89 -2.84 20.50 -9.11
C ASN A 89 -2.92 19.09 -8.43
N GLY A 90 -2.79 18.93 -7.12
CA GLY A 90 -2.88 17.63 -6.41
C GLY A 90 -1.81 16.60 -6.83
N HIS A 91 -1.78 15.44 -6.16
CA HIS A 91 -0.73 14.40 -6.22
C HIS A 91 -0.63 13.58 -7.52
N GLY A 92 -0.81 14.17 -8.69
CA GLY A 92 -0.55 13.49 -9.95
C GLY A 92 -1.56 12.37 -10.17
N GLY A 93 -2.85 12.69 -10.14
CA GLY A 93 -3.97 11.73 -10.23
C GLY A 93 -5.29 12.43 -9.92
N THR A 94 -6.37 11.73 -9.59
CA THR A 94 -7.61 12.37 -9.08
C THR A 94 -7.87 11.94 -7.63
N PHE A 95 -6.81 11.85 -6.82
CA PHE A 95 -6.89 11.40 -5.43
C PHE A 95 -7.28 12.58 -4.52
N ASP A 96 -8.58 12.78 -4.37
CA ASP A 96 -9.18 13.68 -3.38
C ASP A 96 -9.52 12.91 -2.08
N ARG A 97 -9.97 13.61 -1.04
CA ARG A 97 -10.42 12.98 0.21
C ARG A 97 -11.43 11.85 0.00
N LYS A 98 -12.36 11.99 -0.97
CA LYS A 98 -13.35 10.93 -1.28
C LYS A 98 -12.68 9.68 -1.84
N GLU A 99 -11.62 9.80 -2.63
CA GLU A 99 -10.88 8.67 -3.15
C GLU A 99 -10.10 7.92 -2.06
N TYR A 100 -9.50 8.61 -1.11
CA TYR A 100 -8.87 7.98 0.06
C TYR A 100 -9.85 7.18 0.90
N ILE A 101 -11.02 7.77 1.18
CA ILE A 101 -12.06 7.08 1.94
C ILE A 101 -12.47 5.79 1.22
N LYS A 102 -12.58 5.79 -0.12
CA LYS A 102 -12.82 4.56 -0.88
C LYS A 102 -11.69 3.55 -0.74
N ILE A 103 -10.43 4.00 -0.75
CA ILE A 103 -9.26 3.13 -0.52
C ILE A 103 -9.36 2.47 0.86
N PHE A 104 -9.62 3.21 1.93
CA PHE A 104 -9.75 2.64 3.27
C PHE A 104 -10.91 1.64 3.38
N ARG A 105 -12.05 1.93 2.72
CA ARG A 105 -13.19 1.01 2.61
C ARG A 105 -12.81 -0.28 1.88
N ASP A 106 -12.09 -0.17 0.78
CA ASP A 106 -11.63 -1.33 0.00
C ASP A 106 -10.57 -2.14 0.74
N LEU A 107 -9.66 -1.49 1.48
CA LEU A 107 -8.70 -2.17 2.35
C LEU A 107 -9.39 -2.93 3.48
N ALA A 108 -10.44 -2.38 4.09
CA ALA A 108 -11.20 -3.08 5.11
C ALA A 108 -12.02 -4.25 4.55
N MET A 109 -12.56 -4.14 3.34
CA MET A 109 -13.15 -5.29 2.63
C MET A 109 -12.09 -6.35 2.37
N MET A 110 -10.91 -5.92 1.95
CA MET A 110 -9.84 -6.80 1.52
C MET A 110 -9.17 -7.52 2.69
N TYR A 111 -8.75 -6.84 3.75
CA TYR A 111 -8.02 -7.48 4.86
C TYR A 111 -8.88 -7.67 6.11
N GLY A 112 -10.05 -7.05 6.17
CA GLY A 112 -10.71 -6.74 7.44
C GLY A 112 -10.29 -5.37 7.96
N ASN A 113 -11.04 -4.85 8.92
CA ASN A 113 -10.81 -3.57 9.56
C ASN A 113 -9.50 -3.63 10.35
N ALA A 114 -8.55 -2.79 9.97
CA ALA A 114 -7.24 -2.70 10.62
C ALA A 114 -7.27 -1.88 11.91
N ASN A 115 -8.37 -1.19 12.20
CA ASN A 115 -8.49 -0.31 13.34
C ASN A 115 -9.28 -0.93 14.50
N THR A 116 -10.01 -2.03 14.27
CA THR A 116 -10.83 -2.69 15.31
C THR A 116 -11.13 -4.15 14.96
N THR A 117 -11.52 -4.93 15.97
CA THR A 117 -12.14 -6.25 15.79
C THR A 117 -13.60 -6.20 16.20
N ALA A 118 -14.51 -6.49 15.26
CA ALA A 118 -15.94 -6.40 15.53
C ALA A 118 -16.54 -7.66 16.17
N LEU A 119 -15.99 -8.83 15.85
CA LEU A 119 -16.51 -10.14 16.24
C LEU A 119 -15.35 -11.13 16.44
N LEU A 120 -15.48 -12.04 17.41
CA LEU A 120 -14.43 -13.01 17.74
C LEU A 120 -14.35 -14.20 16.77
N GLY A 121 -15.42 -14.50 16.05
CA GLY A 121 -15.45 -15.66 15.16
C GLY A 121 -14.50 -15.48 13.97
N ALA A 122 -13.55 -16.40 13.77
CA ALA A 122 -12.54 -16.31 12.72
C ALA A 122 -13.11 -16.13 11.29
N THR A 123 -14.30 -16.67 11.01
CA THR A 123 -15.01 -16.52 9.73
C THR A 123 -16.12 -15.48 9.76
N SER A 124 -16.27 -14.76 10.87
CA SER A 124 -17.25 -13.68 11.00
C SER A 124 -16.74 -12.43 10.28
N PRO A 125 -17.62 -11.65 9.61
CA PRO A 125 -17.25 -10.40 8.98
C PRO A 125 -16.50 -9.47 9.94
N ASN A 126 -15.48 -8.78 9.44
CA ASN A 126 -14.70 -7.79 10.20
C ASN A 126 -14.53 -6.48 9.43
N VAL A 127 -15.53 -5.98 8.72
CA VAL A 127 -15.35 -4.78 7.88
C VAL A 127 -15.69 -3.50 8.65
N VAL A 128 -16.84 -3.49 9.34
CA VAL A 128 -17.27 -2.37 10.18
C VAL A 128 -16.76 -2.53 11.62
N PRO A 129 -16.64 -1.44 12.40
CA PRO A 129 -16.25 -1.47 13.82
C PRO A 129 -17.20 -2.25 14.74
N PRO A 130 -16.75 -2.67 15.94
CA PRO A 130 -17.62 -3.26 16.96
C PRO A 130 -18.77 -2.32 17.32
N GLY A 131 -19.93 -2.91 17.61
CA GLY A 131 -21.17 -2.16 17.87
C GLY A 131 -21.92 -1.75 16.60
N ILE A 132 -21.27 -1.73 15.43
CA ILE A 132 -21.93 -1.42 14.16
C ILE A 132 -22.36 -2.72 13.46
N PRO A 133 -23.62 -2.86 13.03
CA PRO A 133 -24.05 -4.08 12.35
C PRO A 133 -23.47 -4.18 10.93
N ASP A 134 -23.03 -5.38 10.53
CA ASP A 134 -22.47 -5.64 9.18
C ASP A 134 -23.42 -5.19 8.05
N SER A 135 -24.74 -5.22 8.29
CA SER A 135 -25.73 -4.72 7.33
C SER A 135 -25.54 -3.24 6.95
N ASP A 136 -24.86 -2.44 7.77
CA ASP A 136 -24.57 -1.04 7.45
C ASP A 136 -23.83 -0.90 6.12
N ARG A 137 -22.92 -1.83 5.80
CA ARG A 137 -22.18 -1.86 4.52
C ARG A 137 -23.06 -1.99 3.28
N THR A 138 -24.32 -2.38 3.46
CA THR A 138 -25.29 -2.54 2.36
C THR A 138 -26.17 -1.31 2.16
N ARG A 139 -26.18 -0.37 3.12
CA ARG A 139 -26.85 0.92 2.99
C ARG A 139 -26.13 1.79 1.97
N THR A 140 -26.87 2.66 1.30
CA THR A 140 -26.28 3.67 0.42
C THR A 140 -25.50 4.70 1.23
N ASP A 141 -24.50 5.31 0.61
CA ASP A 141 -23.69 6.38 1.24
C ASP A 141 -24.60 7.51 1.80
N ALA A 142 -25.64 7.90 1.05
CA ALA A 142 -26.59 8.91 1.50
C ALA A 142 -27.40 8.49 2.74
N GLU A 143 -27.78 7.22 2.86
CA GLU A 143 -28.49 6.71 4.04
C GLU A 143 -27.58 6.67 5.26
N ARG A 144 -26.30 6.32 5.10
CA ARG A 144 -25.34 6.31 6.21
C ARG A 144 -25.09 7.71 6.74
N CYS A 145 -24.83 8.67 5.85
CA CYS A 145 -24.57 10.05 6.25
C CYS A 145 -25.81 10.76 6.83
N ALA A 146 -27.02 10.37 6.41
CA ALA A 146 -28.25 10.96 6.95
C ALA A 146 -28.67 10.40 8.31
N SER A 147 -28.14 9.22 8.70
CA SER A 147 -28.54 8.54 9.94
C SER A 147 -27.38 7.69 10.45
N PRO A 148 -26.36 8.33 11.04
CA PRO A 148 -25.21 7.63 11.59
C PRO A 148 -25.63 6.70 12.74
N TYR A 149 -24.84 5.67 12.98
CA TYR A 149 -24.92 4.90 14.22
C TYR A 149 -24.23 5.66 15.35
N VAL A 150 -24.79 5.54 16.55
CA VAL A 150 -24.29 6.18 17.77
C VAL A 150 -24.15 5.12 18.85
N ILE A 151 -22.97 5.00 19.45
CA ILE A 151 -22.69 4.15 20.59
C ILE A 151 -22.65 5.04 21.83
N ARG A 152 -23.54 4.80 22.79
CA ARG A 152 -23.61 5.58 24.04
C ARG A 152 -24.27 4.80 25.18
N PRO A 153 -24.02 5.16 26.45
CA PRO A 153 -24.52 4.40 27.60
C PRO A 153 -26.04 4.30 27.70
N GLU A 154 -26.76 5.31 27.23
CA GLU A 154 -28.23 5.37 27.27
C GLU A 154 -28.74 5.90 25.94
N CYS A 155 -29.53 5.10 25.22
CA CYS A 155 -30.00 5.48 23.89
C CYS A 155 -31.18 6.44 23.88
N GLY A 156 -32.09 6.34 24.86
CA GLY A 156 -33.33 7.11 24.84
C GLY A 156 -34.09 6.95 23.51
N ASP A 157 -34.40 8.07 22.86
CA ASP A 157 -35.08 8.13 21.56
C ASP A 157 -34.11 8.28 20.37
N THR A 158 -32.79 8.18 20.59
CA THR A 158 -31.77 8.35 19.55
C THR A 158 -31.86 7.23 18.49
N PRO A 159 -32.13 7.55 17.22
CA PRO A 159 -32.16 6.55 16.15
C PRO A 159 -30.80 5.88 15.95
N ASN A 160 -30.79 4.63 15.47
CA ASN A 160 -29.57 3.85 15.20
C ASN A 160 -28.58 3.84 16.38
N CYS A 161 -29.11 3.87 17.61
CA CYS A 161 -28.30 3.86 18.81
C CYS A 161 -28.02 2.44 19.30
N VAL A 162 -26.79 2.24 19.76
CA VAL A 162 -26.29 1.01 20.39
C VAL A 162 -25.96 1.35 21.83
N GLU A 163 -26.69 0.74 22.76
CA GLU A 163 -26.55 1.00 24.20
C GLU A 163 -25.30 0.29 24.74
N ASN A 164 -24.17 1.00 24.74
CA ASN A 164 -22.87 0.51 25.20
C ASN A 164 -21.92 1.69 25.52
N ARG A 165 -20.75 1.41 26.09
CA ARG A 165 -19.65 2.36 26.24
C ARG A 165 -18.53 1.98 25.28
N PHE A 166 -18.05 2.95 24.51
CA PHE A 166 -16.88 2.78 23.66
C PHE A 166 -15.72 3.50 24.34
N TYR A 167 -14.72 2.75 24.78
CA TYR A 167 -13.53 3.28 25.43
C TYR A 167 -12.42 3.49 24.41
N ASP A 168 -11.54 4.43 24.70
CA ASP A 168 -10.30 4.70 23.96
C ASP A 168 -9.36 5.43 24.92
N ASP A 169 -8.16 4.90 25.13
CA ASP A 169 -7.19 5.37 26.11
C ASP A 169 -6.81 6.85 25.94
N GLU A 170 -6.79 7.34 24.70
CA GLU A 170 -6.35 8.68 24.35
C GLU A 170 -7.50 9.69 24.33
N TYR A 171 -8.64 9.32 23.76
CA TYR A 171 -9.71 10.23 23.38
C TYR A 171 -11.02 10.05 24.16
N ASN A 172 -11.29 8.86 24.71
CA ASN A 172 -12.52 8.59 25.48
C ASN A 172 -12.30 7.57 26.63
N PRO A 173 -11.36 7.82 27.56
CA PRO A 173 -10.94 6.81 28.54
C PRO A 173 -12.03 6.41 29.54
N SER A 174 -13.04 7.26 29.78
CA SER A 174 -14.19 6.93 30.63
C SER A 174 -15.38 6.34 29.85
N GLY A 175 -15.33 6.36 28.52
CA GLY A 175 -16.44 5.97 27.65
C GLY A 175 -17.69 6.85 27.83
N ASP A 176 -17.53 8.10 28.30
CA ASP A 176 -18.65 9.00 28.58
C ASP A 176 -19.12 9.78 27.34
N HIS A 177 -18.22 10.01 26.37
CA HIS A 177 -18.59 10.64 25.11
C HIS A 177 -19.26 9.61 24.18
N PRO A 178 -20.34 9.99 23.48
CA PRO A 178 -20.86 9.20 22.38
C PRO A 178 -19.80 8.96 21.31
N VAL A 179 -19.86 7.79 20.68
CA VAL A 179 -18.98 7.44 19.56
C VAL A 179 -19.84 7.13 18.34
N ILE A 180 -19.51 7.74 17.20
CA ILE A 180 -20.36 7.74 16.01
C ILE A 180 -19.65 7.23 14.77
N THR A 181 -20.41 6.60 13.88
CA THR A 181 -20.03 6.52 12.47
C THR A 181 -20.17 7.91 11.85
N PHE A 182 -19.28 8.31 10.93
CA PHE A 182 -19.31 9.66 10.37
C PHE A 182 -19.08 9.66 8.84
N CYS A 183 -19.31 10.82 8.24
CA CYS A 183 -19.02 11.09 6.84
C CYS A 183 -18.07 12.27 6.69
N ASP A 184 -17.28 12.24 5.62
CA ASP A 184 -16.24 13.21 5.26
C ASP A 184 -16.30 13.40 3.72
N GLY A 185 -15.26 13.95 3.12
CA GLY A 185 -15.00 13.98 1.69
C GLY A 185 -15.12 15.35 1.06
N ALA A 186 -15.63 16.37 1.76
CA ALA A 186 -15.58 17.74 1.25
C ALA A 186 -14.19 18.35 1.51
N GLU A 187 -13.70 19.11 0.55
CA GLU A 187 -12.40 19.76 0.62
C GLU A 187 -12.51 21.25 0.34
N VAL A 188 -11.62 22.03 0.95
CA VAL A 188 -11.49 23.46 0.67
C VAL A 188 -10.90 23.62 -0.73
N PRO A 189 -11.59 24.31 -1.67
CA PRO A 189 -11.09 24.48 -3.02
C PRO A 189 -9.87 25.40 -3.05
N ALA A 190 -8.88 25.08 -3.89
CA ALA A 190 -7.74 25.97 -4.07
C ALA A 190 -8.15 27.21 -4.89
N ASP A 191 -7.76 28.40 -4.40
CA ASP A 191 -7.99 29.71 -5.04
C ASP A 191 -7.05 29.96 -6.25
N ASN A 192 -6.68 28.92 -6.99
CA ASN A 192 -5.73 28.99 -8.11
C ASN A 192 -6.41 28.94 -9.50
N GLY A 193 -7.74 28.82 -9.55
CA GLY A 193 -8.52 28.76 -10.80
C GLY A 193 -8.30 27.48 -11.62
N ARG A 194 -7.66 26.46 -11.05
CA ARG A 194 -7.37 25.17 -11.71
C ARG A 194 -8.26 24.02 -11.23
N GLY A 195 -9.18 24.28 -10.29
CA GLY A 195 -10.26 23.36 -9.93
C GLY A 195 -9.79 22.09 -9.21
N ARG A 196 -8.81 22.22 -8.31
CA ARG A 196 -8.42 21.18 -7.36
C ARG A 196 -8.29 21.77 -5.97
N ASP A 197 -8.40 20.91 -4.97
CA ASP A 197 -8.61 21.28 -3.58
C ASP A 197 -7.29 21.20 -2.78
N LEU A 198 -7.24 21.76 -1.57
CA LEU A 198 -6.02 21.92 -0.76
C LEU A 198 -5.69 20.69 0.11
N GLY A 199 -6.46 19.60 0.00
CA GLY A 199 -6.39 18.45 0.93
C GLY A 199 -6.95 18.74 2.33
N PHE A 200 -7.40 19.98 2.55
CA PHE A 200 -7.99 20.45 3.79
C PHE A 200 -9.47 20.12 3.79
N TRP A 201 -9.94 19.52 4.88
CA TRP A 201 -11.33 19.19 5.06
C TRP A 201 -12.19 20.47 5.15
N ASP A 202 -13.31 20.49 4.42
CA ASP A 202 -14.35 21.52 4.56
C ASP A 202 -15.52 20.97 5.38
N PRO A 203 -15.63 21.29 6.69
CA PRO A 203 -16.73 20.80 7.52
C PRO A 203 -18.11 21.30 7.08
N GLU A 204 -18.19 22.47 6.43
CA GLU A 204 -19.45 23.05 5.94
C GLU A 204 -19.84 22.52 4.54
N GLY A 205 -18.96 21.73 3.92
CA GLY A 205 -19.13 21.15 2.60
C GLY A 205 -20.11 19.97 2.54
N ASP A 206 -20.13 19.26 1.40
CA ASP A 206 -21.15 18.22 1.16
C ASP A 206 -21.01 16.97 2.04
N ASN A 207 -19.79 16.62 2.47
CA ASN A 207 -19.43 15.54 3.40
C ASN A 207 -20.29 14.27 3.28
N ARG A 208 -20.38 13.72 2.06
CA ARG A 208 -21.22 12.55 1.74
C ARG A 208 -20.47 11.24 1.57
N ALA A 209 -19.18 11.20 1.87
CA ALA A 209 -18.40 9.96 1.81
C ALA A 209 -18.37 9.32 3.20
N PRO A 210 -19.06 8.18 3.43
CA PRO A 210 -19.01 7.51 4.73
C PRO A 210 -17.62 6.96 5.00
N VAL A 211 -17.18 7.09 6.25
CA VAL A 211 -15.96 6.46 6.76
C VAL A 211 -16.38 5.33 7.70
N GLU A 212 -17.13 4.35 7.18
CA GLU A 212 -17.75 3.28 7.99
C GLU A 212 -16.75 2.32 8.65
N VAL A 213 -15.47 2.44 8.31
CA VAL A 213 -14.38 1.60 8.82
C VAL A 213 -13.70 2.22 10.05
N ALA A 214 -14.09 3.43 10.44
CA ALA A 214 -13.58 4.12 11.61
C ALA A 214 -14.74 4.75 12.40
N LEU A 215 -14.45 5.15 13.64
CA LEU A 215 -15.39 5.82 14.53
C LEU A 215 -14.79 7.14 15.00
N ALA A 216 -15.65 8.12 15.26
CA ALA A 216 -15.26 9.40 15.83
C ALA A 216 -15.91 9.58 17.20
N VAL A 217 -15.20 10.27 18.11
CA VAL A 217 -15.74 10.67 19.41
C VAL A 217 -16.52 11.97 19.22
N ASP A 218 -17.83 11.93 19.43
CA ASP A 218 -18.73 13.08 19.35
C ASP A 218 -18.73 13.78 20.72
N ILE A 219 -17.82 14.74 20.87
CA ILE A 219 -17.53 15.39 22.15
C ILE A 219 -18.72 16.22 22.61
N ASN A 220 -19.44 16.84 21.66
CA ASN A 220 -20.53 17.76 21.95
C ASN A 220 -21.94 17.13 21.89
N ASP A 221 -22.03 15.83 21.55
CA ASP A 221 -23.26 15.03 21.49
C ASP A 221 -24.30 15.60 20.52
N ASN A 222 -23.87 16.03 19.34
CA ASN A 222 -24.75 16.55 18.29
C ASN A 222 -25.04 15.55 17.15
N GLY A 223 -24.40 14.38 17.17
CA GLY A 223 -24.55 13.30 16.19
C GLY A 223 -23.84 13.53 14.85
N ILE A 224 -22.96 14.52 14.76
CA ILE A 224 -22.17 14.88 13.59
C ILE A 224 -20.73 15.07 14.07
N ARG A 225 -19.77 14.67 13.24
CA ARG A 225 -18.38 14.93 13.56
C ARG A 225 -18.01 16.37 13.25
N ASP A 226 -17.52 17.10 14.25
CA ASP A 226 -17.04 18.48 14.15
C ASP A 226 -15.51 18.60 14.11
N PRO A 227 -14.95 19.76 13.70
CA PRO A 227 -13.52 20.02 13.79
C PRO A 227 -12.96 19.82 15.21
N GLY A 228 -11.85 19.10 15.30
CA GLY A 228 -11.20 18.74 16.56
C GLY A 228 -11.74 17.49 17.23
N GLU A 229 -12.84 16.91 16.73
CA GLU A 229 -13.37 15.64 17.21
C GLU A 229 -12.56 14.46 16.68
N PRO A 230 -11.94 13.66 17.57
CA PRO A 230 -10.94 12.68 17.19
C PRO A 230 -11.53 11.45 16.53
N VAL A 231 -10.75 10.87 15.61
CA VAL A 231 -11.00 9.53 15.05
C VAL A 231 -10.22 8.52 15.88
N ILE A 232 -10.91 7.49 16.37
CA ILE A 232 -10.38 6.43 17.23
C ILE A 232 -9.30 5.63 16.51
N ARG A 233 -8.29 5.16 17.26
CA ARG A 233 -7.11 4.43 16.74
C ARG A 233 -6.81 3.16 17.53
N ALA A 234 -7.70 2.16 17.45
CA ALA A 234 -7.70 0.95 18.28
C ALA A 234 -7.17 -0.31 17.55
N GLY A 235 -6.20 -0.14 16.66
CA GLY A 235 -5.69 -1.23 15.81
C GLY A 235 -4.85 -2.28 16.54
N GLN A 236 -4.26 -1.92 17.68
CA GLN A 236 -3.34 -2.75 18.45
C GLN A 236 -3.28 -2.29 19.90
N GLU A 237 -2.90 -3.18 20.80
CA GLU A 237 -2.61 -2.80 22.18
C GLU A 237 -1.45 -1.78 22.28
N PRO A 238 -1.43 -0.94 23.32
CA PRO A 238 -0.30 -0.06 23.57
C PRO A 238 0.97 -0.86 23.86
N PHE A 239 2.07 -0.56 23.15
CA PHE A 239 3.38 -1.15 23.42
C PHE A 239 4.51 -0.13 23.33
N GLN A 240 5.66 -0.49 23.89
CA GLN A 240 6.88 0.30 23.88
C GLN A 240 7.80 -0.23 22.78
N ASP A 241 7.89 0.51 21.67
CA ASP A 241 8.79 0.25 20.54
C ASP A 241 10.19 0.78 20.89
N CYS A 242 10.83 0.13 21.85
CA CYS A 242 12.09 0.54 22.49
C CYS A 242 13.12 -0.58 22.46
N GLY A 243 13.04 -1.43 21.43
CA GLY A 243 13.96 -2.51 21.20
C GLY A 243 13.86 -3.65 22.19
N LEU A 244 14.61 -4.72 21.89
CA LEU A 244 14.62 -5.91 22.73
C LEU A 244 15.20 -5.63 24.13
N ASP A 245 16.05 -4.62 24.27
CA ASP A 245 16.68 -4.28 25.55
C ASP A 245 15.74 -3.52 26.52
N GLN A 246 14.60 -3.05 26.01
CA GLN A 246 13.53 -2.35 26.73
C GLN A 246 13.92 -0.97 27.25
N VAL A 247 14.91 -0.31 26.63
CA VAL A 247 15.35 1.04 26.96
C VAL A 247 15.32 1.87 25.70
N CYS A 248 14.38 2.81 25.59
CA CYS A 248 14.30 3.65 24.40
C CYS A 248 15.56 4.52 24.30
N SER A 249 16.03 4.80 23.09
CA SER A 249 17.24 5.57 22.76
C SER A 249 17.43 6.82 23.64
N GLU A 250 16.37 7.59 23.93
CA GLU A 250 16.45 8.80 24.75
C GLU A 250 16.82 8.58 26.23
N ASP A 251 16.58 7.37 26.74
CA ASP A 251 16.85 6.93 28.11
C ASP A 251 18.18 6.17 28.24
N GLU A 252 18.90 5.93 27.14
CA GLU A 252 20.14 5.18 27.12
C GLU A 252 21.37 5.96 27.63
N GLU A 253 22.31 5.23 28.25
CA GLU A 253 23.54 5.83 28.74
C GLU A 253 24.41 6.32 27.57
N GLY A 254 24.52 7.65 27.44
CA GLY A 254 25.33 8.28 26.40
C GLY A 254 24.54 8.79 25.20
N TYR A 255 23.20 8.79 25.27
CA TYR A 255 22.35 9.41 24.28
C TYR A 255 22.69 10.89 24.05
N ASP A 256 22.85 11.24 22.78
CA ASP A 256 22.89 12.61 22.30
C ASP A 256 22.25 12.66 20.91
N ALA A 257 21.13 13.36 20.79
CA ALA A 257 20.29 13.39 19.58
C ALA A 257 21.01 13.79 18.26
N VAL A 258 22.24 14.29 18.32
CA VAL A 258 23.02 14.68 17.13
C VAL A 258 24.25 13.81 16.94
N THR A 259 24.98 13.50 18.01
CA THR A 259 26.30 12.87 17.94
C THR A 259 26.32 11.41 18.33
N ASN A 260 25.29 10.94 19.04
CA ASN A 260 25.10 9.54 19.40
C ASN A 260 23.59 9.27 19.61
N PRO A 261 22.78 9.34 18.54
CA PRO A 261 21.33 9.20 18.64
C PRO A 261 20.88 7.78 18.95
N ASP A 262 21.72 6.77 18.70
CA ASP A 262 21.47 5.34 18.90
C ASP A 262 22.62 4.70 19.70
N PRO A 263 22.67 4.88 21.03
CA PRO A 263 23.74 4.33 21.87
C PRO A 263 23.83 2.79 21.91
N ALA A 264 22.71 2.06 21.91
CA ALA A 264 22.70 0.59 21.90
C ALA A 264 22.92 -0.04 20.52
N GLY A 265 22.68 0.71 19.44
CA GLY A 265 22.86 0.23 18.07
C GLY A 265 21.68 -0.58 17.54
N ASP A 266 20.48 -0.40 18.09
CA ASP A 266 19.28 -1.17 17.76
C ASP A 266 18.13 -0.32 17.20
N ASP A 267 18.33 0.98 16.98
CA ASP A 267 17.43 1.82 16.18
C ASP A 267 17.26 1.26 14.76
N TYR A 268 16.02 1.10 14.32
CA TYR A 268 15.70 0.68 12.97
C TYR A 268 15.94 1.78 11.95
N ASP A 269 16.70 1.45 10.91
CA ASP A 269 16.81 2.26 9.69
C ASP A 269 16.88 1.33 8.48
N PHE A 270 16.02 1.55 7.48
CA PHE A 270 15.89 0.66 6.32
C PHE A 270 17.21 0.49 5.52
N GLN A 271 18.14 1.45 5.63
CA GLN A 271 19.40 1.45 4.89
C GLN A 271 20.59 1.05 5.78
N TYR A 272 20.65 1.58 7.00
CA TYR A 272 21.83 1.49 7.86
C TYR A 272 21.72 0.41 8.94
N ASN A 273 20.51 0.16 9.46
CA ASN A 273 20.23 -0.87 10.44
C ASN A 273 18.86 -1.53 10.18
N PRO A 274 18.70 -2.25 9.06
CA PRO A 274 17.39 -2.76 8.64
C PRO A 274 16.88 -3.93 9.49
N THR A 275 17.66 -4.36 10.48
CA THR A 275 17.33 -5.37 11.50
C THR A 275 17.16 -4.77 12.89
N GLY A 276 17.22 -3.44 13.04
CA GLY A 276 16.96 -2.76 14.30
C GLY A 276 15.55 -3.06 14.82
N THR A 277 15.42 -3.07 16.14
CA THR A 277 14.19 -3.42 16.86
C THR A 277 13.54 -2.20 17.49
N GLU A 278 14.28 -1.12 17.78
CA GLU A 278 13.67 0.12 18.24
C GLU A 278 13.16 0.96 17.05
N GLY A 279 11.93 1.45 17.15
CA GLY A 279 11.32 2.33 16.15
C GLY A 279 10.98 1.64 14.83
N ASN A 280 10.79 0.31 14.85
CA ASN A 280 10.43 -0.47 13.66
C ASN A 280 8.91 -0.67 13.49
N TRP A 281 8.14 -0.17 14.47
CA TRP A 281 6.68 -0.17 14.56
C TRP A 281 6.02 -1.53 14.72
N LEU A 282 6.80 -2.56 15.04
CA LEU A 282 6.34 -3.89 15.39
C LEU A 282 6.69 -4.18 16.84
N ARG A 283 5.83 -4.90 17.56
CA ARG A 283 6.24 -5.46 18.84
C ARG A 283 7.21 -6.61 18.60
N ASP A 284 8.47 -6.39 18.94
CA ASP A 284 9.50 -7.43 18.85
C ASP A 284 9.45 -8.41 20.03
N TYR A 285 9.55 -9.71 19.72
CA TYR A 285 9.59 -10.78 20.71
C TYR A 285 10.45 -11.94 20.22
N VAL A 286 11.36 -12.40 21.09
CA VAL A 286 12.23 -13.56 20.88
C VAL A 286 11.83 -14.64 21.87
N GLY A 287 11.07 -15.63 21.41
CA GLY A 287 10.69 -16.75 22.24
C GLY A 287 9.68 -17.66 21.57
N PRO A 288 9.33 -18.79 22.19
CA PRO A 288 8.29 -19.66 21.67
C PRO A 288 6.91 -19.01 21.87
N ALA A 289 6.04 -19.19 20.89
CA ALA A 289 4.61 -18.92 21.04
C ALA A 289 4.02 -19.67 22.26
N THR A 290 3.00 -19.08 22.89
CA THR A 290 2.23 -19.71 23.96
C THR A 290 0.80 -19.95 23.50
N GLY A 291 0.45 -21.21 23.21
CA GLY A 291 -0.84 -21.52 22.60
C GLY A 291 -0.91 -20.95 21.19
N ASP A 292 -1.95 -20.16 20.92
CA ASP A 292 -2.15 -19.45 19.65
C ASP A 292 -1.51 -18.04 19.66
N CYS A 293 -0.79 -17.68 20.73
CA CYS A 293 -0.16 -16.38 20.86
C CYS A 293 1.32 -16.41 20.44
N ASP A 294 1.63 -15.77 19.31
CA ASP A 294 3.01 -15.61 18.81
C ASP A 294 3.85 -14.64 19.64
N SER A 295 3.19 -13.69 20.31
CA SER A 295 3.83 -12.60 21.03
C SER A 295 3.28 -12.54 22.47
N PRO A 296 3.60 -13.53 23.32
CA PRO A 296 3.05 -13.65 24.67
C PRO A 296 3.76 -12.76 25.68
N GLN A 297 3.15 -12.67 26.87
CA GLN A 297 3.65 -12.05 28.10
C GLN A 297 3.88 -10.53 27.99
N PRO A 298 3.11 -9.69 28.68
CA PRO A 298 3.28 -8.23 28.65
C PRO A 298 4.60 -7.73 29.23
N ASN A 299 5.17 -8.50 30.16
CA ASN A 299 6.42 -8.16 30.83
C ASN A 299 7.39 -9.35 30.75
N VAL A 300 8.31 -9.28 29.78
CA VAL A 300 9.39 -10.27 29.60
C VAL A 300 10.73 -9.70 30.07
N GLU A 301 11.73 -10.56 30.24
CA GLU A 301 13.09 -10.10 30.56
C GLU A 301 13.69 -9.30 29.39
N ALA A 302 14.52 -8.30 29.69
CA ALA A 302 15.27 -7.58 28.66
C ALA A 302 16.09 -8.55 27.79
N GLY A 303 16.09 -8.32 26.48
CA GLY A 303 16.61 -9.19 25.43
C GLY A 303 15.60 -10.20 24.89
N MET A 304 14.42 -10.34 25.49
CA MET A 304 13.39 -11.30 25.05
C MET A 304 12.21 -10.65 24.33
N GLY A 305 11.98 -9.36 24.48
CA GLY A 305 10.89 -8.69 23.79
C GLY A 305 10.45 -7.39 24.44
N GLU A 306 9.70 -6.63 23.67
CA GLU A 306 9.17 -5.34 24.06
C GLU A 306 7.97 -5.46 24.99
N ARG A 307 7.74 -4.43 25.79
CA ARG A 307 6.64 -4.40 26.77
C ARG A 307 5.37 -3.90 26.11
N PHE A 308 4.24 -4.49 26.48
CA PHE A 308 2.92 -4.01 26.10
C PHE A 308 1.96 -3.97 27.30
N ALA A 309 0.92 -3.16 27.17
CA ALA A 309 -0.20 -3.12 28.09
C ALA A 309 -1.27 -4.13 27.62
N ASP A 310 -1.49 -5.17 28.43
CA ASP A 310 -2.50 -6.22 28.22
C ASP A 310 -3.89 -5.71 28.62
N THR A 311 -4.29 -4.60 28.00
CA THR A 311 -5.51 -3.83 28.28
C THR A 311 -6.50 -3.89 27.13
N GLY A 312 -6.28 -4.77 26.15
CA GLY A 312 -7.10 -4.87 24.97
C GLY A 312 -6.91 -3.72 23.98
N LEU A 313 -7.62 -3.81 22.86
CA LEU A 313 -7.50 -2.89 21.73
C LEU A 313 -7.92 -1.46 22.04
N ASP A 314 -8.80 -1.26 23.03
CA ASP A 314 -9.19 0.09 23.46
C ASP A 314 -8.15 0.78 24.37
N GLY A 315 -7.15 0.04 24.87
CA GLY A 315 -6.06 0.55 25.70
C GLY A 315 -6.47 0.88 27.15
N VAL A 316 -7.66 0.51 27.59
CA VAL A 316 -8.21 0.87 28.92
C VAL A 316 -8.42 -0.39 29.76
N ASP A 317 -7.77 -0.44 30.92
CA ASP A 317 -7.90 -1.56 31.87
C ASP A 317 -9.32 -1.72 32.43
N GLY A 318 -9.82 -2.96 32.41
CA GLY A 318 -11.09 -3.39 33.01
C GLY A 318 -12.33 -3.12 32.18
N THR A 319 -12.22 -2.98 30.85
CA THR A 319 -13.36 -2.71 29.98
C THR A 319 -14.10 -3.99 29.58
N PRO A 320 -15.43 -3.92 29.33
CA PRO A 320 -16.16 -5.11 28.91
C PRO A 320 -15.69 -5.65 27.55
N GLN A 321 -15.32 -6.93 27.52
CA GLN A 321 -14.89 -7.66 26.32
C GLN A 321 -16.09 -8.05 25.42
N LEU A 322 -15.84 -8.32 24.13
CA LEU A 322 -16.86 -8.69 23.14
C LEU A 322 -17.73 -9.89 23.56
N ASP A 323 -17.14 -10.91 24.19
CA ASP A 323 -17.89 -12.10 24.65
C ASP A 323 -18.74 -11.84 25.90
N ALA A 324 -18.48 -10.74 26.61
CA ALA A 324 -19.25 -10.23 27.73
C ALA A 324 -20.26 -9.15 27.33
N GLY A 325 -20.41 -8.86 26.03
CA GLY A 325 -21.33 -7.86 25.50
C GLY A 325 -20.78 -6.43 25.46
N GLY A 326 -19.48 -6.27 25.69
CA GLY A 326 -18.78 -5.02 25.43
C GLY A 326 -18.26 -4.89 24.00
N LEU A 327 -17.24 -4.07 23.81
CA LEU A 327 -16.70 -3.72 22.48
C LEU A 327 -15.18 -3.93 22.35
N ASP A 328 -14.53 -4.37 23.42
CA ASP A 328 -13.07 -4.58 23.46
C ASP A 328 -12.67 -6.04 23.25
N VAL A 329 -11.41 -6.27 22.89
CA VAL A 329 -10.80 -7.60 22.77
C VAL A 329 -9.33 -7.57 23.17
N GLY A 330 -8.88 -8.65 23.80
CA GLY A 330 -7.47 -8.92 24.09
C GLY A 330 -7.08 -8.68 25.54
N GLU A 331 -7.96 -8.11 26.36
CA GLU A 331 -7.61 -7.74 27.73
C GLU A 331 -7.35 -8.96 28.64
N ASN A 332 -6.25 -8.90 29.39
CA ASN A 332 -5.82 -9.90 30.35
C ASN A 332 -5.67 -11.32 29.77
N ASP A 333 -5.39 -11.44 28.46
CA ASP A 333 -5.18 -12.73 27.80
C ASP A 333 -3.69 -13.12 27.74
N GLY A 334 -2.80 -12.20 28.12
CA GLY A 334 -1.36 -12.38 28.13
C GLY A 334 -0.73 -12.41 26.74
N CYS A 335 -1.43 -11.94 25.71
CA CYS A 335 -1.02 -11.92 24.33
C CYS A 335 -1.08 -10.51 23.75
N PHE A 336 -0.03 -10.10 23.03
CA PHE A 336 -0.09 -8.83 22.31
C PHE A 336 -1.15 -8.89 21.21
N THR A 337 -2.25 -8.18 21.42
CA THR A 337 -3.43 -8.25 20.57
C THR A 337 -3.38 -7.21 19.45
N LEU A 338 -3.59 -7.69 18.22
CA LEU A 338 -3.80 -6.88 17.03
C LEU A 338 -5.24 -7.03 16.56
N ALA A 339 -5.81 -5.95 16.02
CA ALA A 339 -7.05 -6.02 15.27
C ALA A 339 -6.91 -7.06 14.14
N ARG A 340 -7.95 -7.87 13.90
CA ARG A 340 -7.85 -8.97 12.92
C ARG A 340 -7.44 -8.49 11.53
N GLY A 341 -7.94 -7.33 11.10
CA GLY A 341 -7.55 -6.75 9.82
C GLY A 341 -6.10 -6.29 9.79
N LEU A 342 -5.59 -5.74 10.90
CA LEU A 342 -4.19 -5.32 11.02
C LEU A 342 -3.27 -6.53 10.93
N ARG A 343 -3.61 -7.61 11.64
CA ARG A 343 -2.88 -8.89 11.56
C ARG A 343 -2.85 -9.42 10.12
N HIS A 344 -3.99 -9.46 9.42
CA HIS A 344 -4.01 -9.90 8.03
C HIS A 344 -3.16 -9.01 7.11
N MET A 345 -3.12 -7.69 7.32
CA MET A 345 -2.26 -6.80 6.54
C MET A 345 -0.77 -7.06 6.80
N TYR A 346 -0.39 -7.33 8.06
CA TYR A 346 0.99 -7.71 8.40
C TYR A 346 1.37 -9.08 7.86
N ASP A 347 0.46 -10.06 7.89
CA ASP A 347 0.65 -11.38 7.30
C ASP A 347 0.78 -11.32 5.77
N ASN A 348 0.21 -10.29 5.13
CA ASN A 348 0.31 -10.01 3.70
C ASN A 348 1.28 -8.87 3.37
N ASN A 349 2.26 -8.62 4.24
CA ASN A 349 3.24 -7.56 4.02
C ASN A 349 4.42 -8.05 3.15
N PRO A 350 4.68 -7.43 1.98
CA PRO A 350 5.81 -7.79 1.12
C PRO A 350 7.17 -7.83 1.83
N ARG A 351 7.42 -6.91 2.76
CA ARG A 351 8.67 -6.90 3.55
C ARG A 351 8.79 -8.17 4.40
N SER A 352 7.71 -8.64 5.01
CA SER A 352 7.71 -9.86 5.82
C SER A 352 8.01 -11.12 4.98
N PHE A 353 7.50 -11.19 3.75
CA PHE A 353 7.82 -12.29 2.84
C PHE A 353 9.30 -12.32 2.47
N VAL A 354 9.90 -11.15 2.17
CA VAL A 354 11.34 -11.06 1.90
C VAL A 354 12.17 -11.44 3.13
N LEU A 355 11.75 -11.02 4.34
CA LEU A 355 12.47 -11.31 5.57
C LEU A 355 12.42 -12.78 5.99
N THR A 356 11.41 -13.54 5.58
CA THR A 356 11.18 -14.93 6.02
C THR A 356 11.50 -15.98 4.97
N GLU A 357 11.62 -15.61 3.70
CA GLU A 357 11.93 -16.54 2.61
C GLU A 357 13.33 -17.17 2.71
N GLU A 358 13.50 -18.33 2.09
CA GLU A 358 14.78 -19.01 1.91
C GLU A 358 15.75 -18.18 1.07
N GLU A 359 17.01 -18.11 1.50
CA GLU A 359 18.03 -17.29 0.84
C GLU A 359 18.23 -17.68 -0.64
N SER A 360 18.11 -18.97 -0.99
CA SER A 360 18.23 -19.41 -2.38
C SER A 360 17.12 -18.86 -3.26
N THR A 361 15.89 -18.81 -2.77
CA THR A 361 14.74 -18.28 -3.52
C THR A 361 14.93 -16.78 -3.77
N LEU A 362 15.33 -16.03 -2.73
CA LEU A 362 15.61 -14.60 -2.85
C LEU A 362 16.76 -14.28 -3.82
N ARG A 363 17.77 -15.14 -3.90
CA ARG A 363 18.89 -14.98 -4.84
C ARG A 363 18.49 -15.21 -6.30
N ASP A 364 17.48 -16.04 -6.52
CA ASP A 364 16.93 -16.32 -7.85
C ASP A 364 15.91 -15.28 -8.29
N LEU A 365 15.33 -14.51 -7.35
CA LEU A 365 14.43 -13.39 -7.61
C LEU A 365 15.20 -12.09 -7.86
N ASP A 366 14.92 -11.44 -8.98
CA ASP A 366 15.42 -10.11 -9.27
C ASP A 366 14.31 -9.06 -8.97
N PHE A 367 14.65 -7.96 -8.30
CA PHE A 367 13.68 -6.97 -7.81
C PHE A 367 14.01 -5.54 -8.28
N PHE A 368 13.04 -4.86 -8.91
CA PHE A 368 13.17 -3.48 -9.37
C PHE A 368 11.97 -2.65 -8.93
N GLY A 369 12.13 -1.87 -7.88
CA GLY A 369 11.07 -0.98 -7.39
C GLY A 369 11.28 0.48 -7.74
N ASP A 370 10.17 1.23 -7.76
CA ASP A 370 10.21 2.69 -7.79
C ASP A 370 9.14 3.34 -6.90
N GLY A 371 9.43 4.56 -6.43
CA GLY A 371 8.53 5.37 -5.62
C GLY A 371 8.74 6.87 -5.83
N GLY A 372 7.66 7.65 -5.78
CA GLY A 372 7.70 9.11 -5.96
C GLY A 372 8.02 9.83 -4.65
N ILE A 373 8.94 10.81 -4.70
CA ILE A 373 9.39 11.54 -3.50
C ILE A 373 8.39 12.58 -2.95
N ARG A 374 7.27 12.80 -3.65
CA ARG A 374 6.15 13.69 -3.29
C ARG A 374 4.81 12.97 -3.36
N ASP A 375 4.86 11.65 -3.26
CA ASP A 375 3.68 10.82 -3.28
C ASP A 375 2.89 10.97 -1.98
N LEU A 376 1.56 10.87 -2.09
CA LEU A 376 0.65 11.14 -0.99
C LEU A 376 0.61 10.09 0.13
N PHE A 377 1.12 8.88 -0.15
CA PHE A 377 1.36 7.81 0.82
C PHE A 377 2.86 7.64 1.09
N ASN A 378 3.67 8.64 0.72
CA ASN A 378 5.13 8.62 0.84
C ASN A 378 5.75 7.39 0.17
N PHE A 379 5.29 7.04 -1.03
CA PHE A 379 5.71 5.79 -1.67
C PHE A 379 7.20 5.67 -1.99
N ALA A 380 7.98 6.76 -2.03
CA ALA A 380 9.45 6.65 -1.98
C ALA A 380 9.93 6.07 -0.63
N THR A 381 9.51 6.65 0.48
CA THR A 381 9.81 6.19 1.85
C THR A 381 9.28 4.77 2.10
N ASN A 382 8.03 4.52 1.71
CA ASN A 382 7.41 3.21 1.89
C ASN A 382 8.17 2.11 1.14
N GLN A 383 8.59 2.41 -0.09
CA GLN A 383 9.39 1.48 -0.86
C GLN A 383 10.84 1.35 -0.34
N ASP A 384 11.40 2.39 0.26
CA ASP A 384 12.71 2.32 0.90
C ASP A 384 12.71 1.25 2.01
N HIS A 385 11.61 1.09 2.77
CA HIS A 385 11.45 0.00 3.75
C HIS A 385 11.36 -1.41 3.12
N LEU A 386 10.56 -1.59 2.06
CA LEU A 386 10.49 -2.88 1.37
C LEU A 386 11.84 -3.24 0.72
N ALA A 387 12.50 -2.28 0.07
CA ALA A 387 13.84 -2.49 -0.46
C ALA A 387 14.80 -2.88 0.67
N GLY A 388 14.78 -2.16 1.80
CA GLY A 388 15.59 -2.42 2.99
C GLY A 388 15.52 -3.85 3.53
N ALA A 389 14.41 -4.56 3.31
CA ALA A 389 14.27 -5.97 3.66
C ALA A 389 15.33 -6.86 2.98
N PHE A 390 15.74 -6.54 1.74
CA PHE A 390 16.82 -7.27 1.06
C PHE A 390 18.18 -7.01 1.73
N ALA A 391 18.45 -5.78 2.18
CA ALA A 391 19.66 -5.46 2.94
C ALA A 391 19.70 -6.17 4.30
N ALA A 392 18.55 -6.28 5.01
CA ALA A 392 18.44 -7.09 6.22
C ALA A 392 18.80 -8.56 5.99
N ARG A 393 18.57 -9.08 4.78
CA ARG A 393 18.95 -10.43 4.35
C ARG A 393 20.37 -10.53 3.80
N GLY A 394 21.17 -9.46 3.91
CA GLY A 394 22.55 -9.41 3.43
C GLY A 394 22.70 -9.31 1.90
N LEU A 395 21.63 -8.91 1.20
CA LEU A 395 21.63 -8.72 -0.26
C LEU A 395 21.89 -7.24 -0.61
N PRO A 396 22.67 -6.94 -1.66
CA PRO A 396 23.05 -5.57 -1.99
C PRO A 396 21.89 -4.82 -2.67
N ILE A 397 21.45 -3.71 -2.09
CA ILE A 397 20.48 -2.80 -2.70
C ILE A 397 21.20 -1.70 -3.47
N ASN A 398 20.76 -1.44 -4.70
CA ASN A 398 21.22 -0.33 -5.53
C ASN A 398 20.17 0.77 -5.53
N LEU A 399 20.50 1.91 -4.92
CA LEU A 399 19.62 3.07 -4.77
C LEU A 399 19.94 4.13 -5.81
N TYR A 400 18.91 4.58 -6.52
CA TYR A 400 19.00 5.58 -7.58
C TYR A 400 18.01 6.73 -7.33
N ASN A 401 18.44 7.96 -7.58
CA ASN A 401 17.58 9.14 -7.50
C ASN A 401 17.32 9.64 -8.93
N GLY A 402 16.12 9.37 -9.44
CA GLY A 402 15.71 9.63 -10.82
C GLY A 402 16.24 8.59 -11.82
N HIS A 403 15.49 8.34 -12.89
CA HIS A 403 15.83 7.30 -13.88
C HIS A 403 17.11 7.60 -14.66
N ALA A 404 17.42 8.87 -14.90
CA ALA A 404 18.64 9.26 -15.61
C ALA A 404 19.92 8.82 -14.89
N SER A 405 19.87 8.69 -13.55
CA SER A 405 21.02 8.25 -12.76
C SER A 405 21.44 6.80 -13.04
N LEU A 406 20.56 5.97 -13.62
CA LEU A 406 20.88 4.62 -14.08
C LEU A 406 21.99 4.59 -15.14
N ALA A 407 22.21 5.68 -15.88
CA ALA A 407 23.25 5.73 -16.92
C ALA A 407 24.67 6.01 -16.38
N PHE A 408 24.82 6.36 -15.10
CA PHE A 408 26.10 6.75 -14.47
C PHE A 408 26.90 7.84 -15.22
N ASP A 409 26.24 8.67 -16.02
CA ASP A 409 26.86 9.71 -16.86
C ASP A 409 26.73 11.13 -16.29
N GLY A 410 26.17 11.25 -15.09
CA GLY A 410 26.00 12.50 -14.35
C GLY A 410 24.67 13.23 -14.62
N HIS A 411 23.80 12.73 -15.51
CA HIS A 411 22.47 13.30 -15.68
C HIS A 411 21.51 12.82 -14.59
N VAL A 412 20.63 13.72 -14.14
CA VAL A 412 19.67 13.46 -13.05
C VAL A 412 18.23 13.81 -13.42
N ALA A 413 18.01 14.55 -14.50
CA ALA A 413 16.67 14.93 -14.93
C ALA A 413 16.00 13.78 -15.70
N ASP A 414 14.73 13.47 -15.40
CA ASP A 414 13.99 12.42 -16.10
C ASP A 414 13.93 12.62 -17.62
N ASP A 415 13.94 13.86 -18.12
CA ASP A 415 13.98 14.18 -19.55
C ASP A 415 15.31 13.81 -20.23
N ASP A 416 16.37 13.56 -19.45
CA ASP A 416 17.67 13.10 -19.93
C ASP A 416 17.76 11.57 -19.98
N PHE A 417 16.82 10.83 -19.39
CA PHE A 417 16.85 9.38 -19.37
C PHE A 417 16.80 8.80 -20.80
N ARG A 418 17.80 7.99 -21.14
CA ARG A 418 17.85 7.25 -22.41
C ARG A 418 18.13 5.79 -22.10
N VAL A 419 17.11 4.95 -22.24
CA VAL A 419 17.19 3.49 -22.03
C VAL A 419 18.37 2.82 -22.77
N ALA A 420 18.75 3.34 -23.94
CA ALA A 420 19.82 2.81 -24.78
C ALA A 420 21.25 3.21 -24.33
N ASN A 421 21.36 4.14 -23.38
CA ASN A 421 22.63 4.61 -22.80
C ASN A 421 22.96 3.90 -21.48
N VAL A 422 22.00 3.22 -20.86
CA VAL A 422 22.21 2.48 -19.63
C VAL A 422 22.95 1.19 -19.92
N ASP A 423 24.00 0.93 -19.16
CA ASP A 423 24.63 -0.39 -19.10
C ASP A 423 23.89 -1.25 -18.08
N TRP A 424 22.91 -2.02 -18.57
CA TRP A 424 22.00 -2.79 -17.71
C TRP A 424 22.71 -3.93 -16.95
N ASP A 425 23.91 -4.32 -17.37
CA ASP A 425 24.74 -5.30 -16.66
C ASP A 425 25.30 -4.71 -15.35
N GLU A 426 25.43 -3.38 -15.23
CA GLU A 426 25.99 -2.69 -14.05
C GLU A 426 24.93 -2.27 -13.00
N ILE A 427 23.64 -2.45 -13.27
CA ILE A 427 22.55 -1.94 -12.41
C ILE A 427 22.29 -2.84 -11.18
N GLY A 428 22.66 -4.12 -11.25
CA GLY A 428 22.43 -5.09 -10.19
C GLY A 428 21.04 -5.73 -10.17
N LYS A 429 20.80 -6.57 -9.15
CA LYS A 429 19.58 -7.41 -8.98
C LYS A 429 18.48 -6.77 -8.16
N TYR A 430 18.85 -6.04 -7.11
CA TYR A 430 17.91 -5.42 -6.18
C TYR A 430 18.06 -3.91 -6.34
N VAL A 431 17.06 -3.31 -6.98
CA VAL A 431 17.12 -1.94 -7.47
C VAL A 431 15.96 -1.15 -6.90
N GLN A 432 16.25 0.06 -6.45
CA GLN A 432 15.25 1.00 -5.98
C GLN A 432 15.48 2.38 -6.62
N VAL A 433 14.47 2.90 -7.30
CA VAL A 433 14.50 4.22 -7.93
C VAL A 433 13.52 5.18 -7.24
N ARG A 434 14.05 6.26 -6.69
CA ARG A 434 13.26 7.37 -6.15
C ARG A 434 13.09 8.43 -7.22
N TYR A 435 11.90 8.55 -7.81
CA TYR A 435 11.67 9.48 -8.90
C TYR A 435 11.07 10.81 -8.42
N GLY A 436 11.36 11.88 -9.17
CA GLY A 436 11.06 13.26 -8.80
C GLY A 436 12.34 14.07 -8.57
N GLN A 437 12.33 15.33 -8.99
CA GLN A 437 13.49 16.22 -8.80
C GLN A 437 13.40 16.90 -7.44
N LEU A 438 14.47 16.86 -6.65
CA LEU A 438 14.50 17.56 -5.34
C LEU A 438 14.24 19.05 -5.53
N ASP A 439 15.03 19.70 -6.38
CA ASP A 439 14.90 21.13 -6.72
C ASP A 439 14.06 21.34 -7.98
N SER A 440 12.81 20.86 -7.95
CA SER A 440 11.89 20.94 -9.09
C SER A 440 11.43 22.38 -9.34
N ASN A 441 11.14 22.70 -10.61
CA ASN A 441 10.54 23.99 -10.96
C ASN A 441 9.00 23.93 -10.92
N ALA A 442 8.36 25.07 -10.71
CA ALA A 442 6.91 25.24 -10.69
C ALA A 442 6.16 24.55 -11.85
N GLY A 443 6.73 24.54 -13.06
CA GLY A 443 6.11 23.91 -14.23
C GLY A 443 6.17 22.39 -14.21
N ALA A 444 7.21 21.81 -13.62
CA ALA A 444 7.36 20.37 -13.42
C ALA A 444 6.49 19.88 -12.24
N LEU A 445 6.45 20.63 -11.13
CA LEU A 445 5.52 20.38 -10.02
C LEU A 445 4.07 20.41 -10.50
N ALA A 446 3.68 21.39 -11.33
CA ALA A 446 2.35 21.46 -11.94
C ALA A 446 1.99 20.26 -12.84
N GLN A 447 3.00 19.54 -13.35
CA GLN A 447 2.84 18.33 -14.15
C GLN A 447 2.91 17.04 -13.31
N GLY A 448 3.16 17.18 -12.01
CA GLY A 448 3.18 16.09 -11.04
C GLY A 448 4.53 15.43 -10.82
N ASP A 449 5.62 16.18 -10.95
CA ASP A 449 6.98 15.69 -10.67
C ASP A 449 7.11 15.04 -9.28
N GLY A 450 7.48 13.76 -9.25
CA GLY A 450 7.65 13.00 -8.01
C GLY A 450 6.36 12.62 -7.28
N GLN A 451 5.19 12.97 -7.81
CA GLN A 451 3.89 12.61 -7.23
C GLN A 451 3.46 11.18 -7.62
N HIS A 452 2.24 10.78 -7.24
CA HIS A 452 1.76 9.39 -7.36
C HIS A 452 1.85 8.77 -8.76
N VAL A 453 1.33 9.45 -9.78
CA VAL A 453 1.52 9.00 -11.17
C VAL A 453 2.86 9.49 -11.74
N GLY A 454 3.33 10.66 -11.30
CA GLY A 454 4.47 11.34 -11.90
C GLY A 454 4.10 12.13 -13.16
N THR A 455 5.09 12.82 -13.74
CA THR A 455 4.95 13.45 -15.07
C THR A 455 4.76 12.41 -16.18
N PRO A 456 4.25 12.79 -17.37
CA PRO A 456 4.20 11.87 -18.51
C PRO A 456 5.54 11.23 -18.86
N THR A 457 6.65 11.96 -18.71
CA THR A 457 8.01 11.42 -18.88
C THR A 457 8.30 10.34 -17.83
N GLN A 458 8.00 10.60 -16.55
CA GLN A 458 8.20 9.63 -15.47
C GLN A 458 7.40 8.34 -15.68
N ILE A 459 6.12 8.41 -16.09
CA ILE A 459 5.30 7.22 -16.38
C ILE A 459 6.00 6.31 -17.40
N VAL A 460 6.53 6.89 -18.47
CA VAL A 460 7.21 6.14 -19.54
C VAL A 460 8.55 5.62 -19.06
N ASN A 461 9.34 6.42 -18.35
CA ASN A 461 10.66 6.04 -17.84
C ASN A 461 10.59 4.86 -16.88
N ARG A 462 9.63 4.88 -15.95
CA ARG A 462 9.41 3.83 -14.95
C ARG A 462 9.22 2.47 -15.60
N LEU A 463 8.29 2.38 -16.55
CA LEU A 463 8.02 1.15 -17.27
C LEU A 463 9.20 0.74 -18.18
N LEU A 464 9.82 1.70 -18.90
CA LEU A 464 10.94 1.40 -19.79
C LEU A 464 12.17 0.90 -19.05
N ALA A 465 12.49 1.49 -17.89
CA ALA A 465 13.63 1.09 -17.08
C ALA A 465 13.46 -0.37 -16.61
N ALA A 466 12.32 -0.70 -16.01
CA ALA A 466 12.04 -2.06 -15.53
C ALA A 466 12.06 -3.08 -16.67
N VAL A 467 11.37 -2.82 -17.80
CA VAL A 467 11.32 -3.76 -18.93
C VAL A 467 12.68 -3.92 -19.62
N ALA A 468 13.46 -2.85 -19.74
CA ALA A 468 14.80 -2.94 -20.32
C ALA A 468 15.79 -3.67 -19.41
N TRP A 469 15.67 -3.47 -18.10
CA TRP A 469 16.43 -4.22 -17.11
C TRP A 469 16.08 -5.72 -17.15
N MET A 470 14.79 -6.10 -17.22
CA MET A 470 14.38 -7.50 -17.43
C MET A 470 14.92 -8.06 -18.76
N ASP A 471 14.83 -7.29 -19.85
CA ASP A 471 15.28 -7.67 -21.18
C ASP A 471 16.79 -7.96 -21.26
N ALA A 472 17.60 -7.22 -20.51
CA ALA A 472 19.04 -7.43 -20.44
C ALA A 472 19.41 -8.75 -19.74
N ARG A 473 18.53 -9.24 -18.85
CA ARG A 473 18.80 -10.34 -17.94
C ARG A 473 18.19 -11.66 -18.42
N TRP A 474 17.14 -11.61 -19.23
CA TRP A 474 16.65 -12.78 -19.97
C TRP A 474 17.56 -13.15 -21.15
N PRO A 475 18.09 -14.39 -21.21
CA PRO A 475 18.96 -14.84 -22.29
C PRO A 475 18.17 -15.26 -23.53
N ASP A 476 18.89 -15.44 -24.64
CA ASP A 476 18.40 -16.06 -25.87
C ASP A 476 17.06 -15.47 -26.37
N GLY A 477 16.93 -14.15 -26.33
CA GLY A 477 15.74 -13.44 -26.78
C GLY A 477 15.58 -13.39 -28.30
N ASP A 478 14.36 -13.57 -28.81
CA ASP A 478 14.03 -13.28 -30.21
C ASP A 478 14.09 -11.76 -30.43
N ARG A 479 15.06 -11.32 -31.23
CA ARG A 479 15.22 -9.91 -31.62
C ARG A 479 15.08 -9.73 -33.12
N ALA A 480 14.51 -10.69 -33.86
CA ALA A 480 14.34 -10.56 -35.30
C ALA A 480 13.33 -9.46 -35.69
N LEU A 481 13.51 -8.92 -36.89
CA LEU A 481 12.62 -7.90 -37.44
C LEU A 481 11.52 -8.55 -38.27
N TYR A 482 10.27 -8.22 -37.92
CA TYR A 482 9.10 -8.67 -38.64
C TYR A 482 8.28 -7.46 -39.12
N ASN A 483 7.85 -7.51 -40.36
CA ASN A 483 6.90 -6.54 -40.91
C ASN A 483 5.47 -6.93 -40.49
N ASP A 484 5.17 -6.67 -39.22
CA ASP A 484 3.89 -6.94 -38.56
C ASP A 484 3.16 -5.62 -38.23
N ARG A 485 2.01 -5.67 -37.53
CA ARG A 485 1.37 -4.51 -36.87
C ARG A 485 0.48 -5.00 -35.73
N THR A 486 0.13 -4.13 -34.80
CA THR A 486 -0.90 -4.46 -33.80
C THR A 486 -2.27 -4.53 -34.47
N CYS A 487 -3.03 -5.58 -34.18
CA CYS A 487 -4.28 -5.94 -34.81
C CYS A 487 -5.27 -6.41 -33.75
N ALA A 488 -6.38 -5.68 -33.60
CA ALA A 488 -7.51 -6.06 -32.74
C ALA A 488 -8.58 -6.88 -33.48
N GLU A 489 -8.62 -6.80 -34.81
CA GLU A 489 -9.59 -7.50 -35.66
C GLU A 489 -8.90 -8.07 -36.91
N VAL A 490 -9.48 -9.13 -37.48
CA VAL A 490 -8.99 -9.73 -38.73
C VAL A 490 -9.40 -8.87 -39.92
N GLY A 491 -8.43 -8.51 -40.76
CA GLY A 491 -8.68 -7.69 -41.94
C GLY A 491 -7.50 -7.59 -42.91
N PRO A 492 -7.62 -6.79 -43.98
CA PRO A 492 -6.52 -6.57 -44.93
C PRO A 492 -5.27 -6.02 -44.22
N GLY A 493 -4.17 -6.81 -44.23
CA GLY A 493 -2.93 -6.46 -43.51
C GLY A 493 -2.90 -6.83 -42.03
N CYS A 494 -3.95 -7.50 -41.53
CA CYS A 494 -4.09 -8.06 -40.18
C CYS A 494 -4.68 -9.47 -40.28
N PRO A 495 -3.92 -10.48 -40.75
CA PRO A 495 -4.43 -11.84 -40.92
C PRO A 495 -4.74 -12.54 -39.58
N ASN A 496 -4.12 -12.10 -38.48
CA ASN A 496 -4.32 -12.64 -37.14
C ASN A 496 -4.48 -11.48 -36.15
N VAL A 497 -5.27 -11.71 -35.10
CA VAL A 497 -5.40 -10.79 -33.97
C VAL A 497 -4.25 -11.05 -33.00
N ASN A 498 -3.53 -9.99 -32.62
CA ASN A 498 -2.39 -10.06 -31.68
C ASN A 498 -2.53 -9.10 -30.50
N ASN A 499 -3.67 -8.44 -30.37
CA ASN A 499 -4.09 -7.67 -29.20
C ASN A 499 -5.58 -7.92 -28.97
N PHE A 500 -5.95 -8.49 -27.82
CA PHE A 500 -7.34 -8.85 -27.52
C PHE A 500 -7.59 -8.94 -26.01
N THR A 501 -8.85 -8.83 -25.60
CA THR A 501 -9.30 -9.12 -24.23
C THR A 501 -10.08 -10.44 -24.23
N ILE A 502 -9.80 -11.30 -23.25
CA ILE A 502 -10.59 -12.48 -22.93
C ILE A 502 -11.39 -12.24 -21.65
N GLU A 503 -12.53 -12.91 -21.50
CA GLU A 503 -13.17 -13.10 -20.20
C GLU A 503 -12.58 -14.36 -19.57
N PHE A 504 -12.02 -14.23 -18.37
CA PHE A 504 -11.39 -15.31 -17.63
C PHE A 504 -12.18 -15.63 -16.36
N THR A 505 -12.21 -16.90 -15.98
CA THR A 505 -12.82 -17.38 -14.74
C THR A 505 -11.78 -18.14 -13.94
N SER A 506 -11.49 -17.70 -12.72
CA SER A 506 -10.56 -18.37 -11.82
C SER A 506 -11.14 -19.67 -11.26
N SER A 507 -10.30 -20.48 -10.63
CA SER A 507 -10.65 -21.72 -9.94
C SER A 507 -11.66 -21.50 -8.80
N LEU A 508 -11.66 -20.31 -8.20
CA LEU A 508 -12.62 -19.87 -7.17
C LEU A 508 -13.86 -19.17 -7.74
N GLY A 509 -14.00 -19.12 -9.07
CA GLY A 509 -15.21 -18.63 -9.74
C GLY A 509 -15.29 -17.13 -9.94
N ARG A 510 -14.24 -16.36 -9.62
CA ARG A 510 -14.18 -14.93 -9.96
C ARG A 510 -14.08 -14.78 -11.47
N VAL A 511 -14.93 -13.93 -12.05
CA VAL A 511 -14.97 -13.65 -13.50
C VAL A 511 -14.51 -12.22 -13.77
N GLY A 512 -13.57 -12.05 -14.68
CA GLY A 512 -13.05 -10.72 -15.05
C GLY A 512 -12.33 -10.71 -16.40
N PRO A 513 -12.16 -9.53 -17.02
CA PRO A 513 -11.40 -9.41 -18.27
C PRO A 513 -9.90 -9.64 -18.05
N ALA A 514 -9.19 -10.06 -19.09
CA ALA A 514 -7.73 -10.03 -19.15
C ALA A 514 -7.31 -9.64 -20.56
N SER A 515 -6.51 -8.58 -20.69
CA SER A 515 -6.00 -8.15 -21.99
C SER A 515 -4.64 -8.77 -22.28
N ILE A 516 -4.41 -9.19 -23.53
CA ILE A 516 -3.19 -9.89 -23.96
C ILE A 516 -2.66 -9.25 -25.25
N VAL A 517 -1.37 -8.96 -25.27
CA VAL A 517 -0.64 -8.47 -26.45
C VAL A 517 0.48 -9.46 -26.81
N LEU A 518 0.36 -10.06 -27.99
CA LEU A 518 1.35 -10.99 -28.54
C LEU A 518 2.44 -10.22 -29.32
N PRO A 519 3.72 -10.66 -29.25
CA PRO A 519 4.83 -9.92 -29.82
C PRO A 519 4.79 -9.86 -31.36
N PRO A 520 5.49 -8.89 -31.98
CA PRO A 520 5.64 -8.84 -33.43
C PRO A 520 6.26 -10.13 -33.97
N GLY A 521 5.65 -10.72 -35.00
CA GLY A 521 6.12 -11.97 -35.60
C GLY A 521 5.64 -13.24 -34.91
N TYR A 522 4.76 -13.15 -33.89
CA TYR A 522 4.21 -14.33 -33.22
C TYR A 522 3.54 -15.32 -34.19
N PHE A 523 2.86 -14.83 -35.24
CA PHE A 523 2.20 -15.71 -36.21
C PHE A 523 3.04 -15.99 -37.47
N ALA A 524 4.33 -15.60 -37.48
CA ALA A 524 5.22 -15.92 -38.59
C ALA A 524 5.48 -17.43 -38.63
N PRO A 525 5.35 -18.11 -39.79
CA PRO A 525 5.56 -19.57 -39.88
C PRO A 525 6.92 -20.03 -39.35
N GLU A 526 7.97 -19.23 -39.54
CA GLU A 526 9.32 -19.48 -39.01
C GLU A 526 9.41 -19.45 -37.47
N ASN A 527 8.42 -18.84 -36.81
CA ASN A 527 8.34 -18.70 -35.35
C ASN A 527 7.36 -19.67 -34.70
N ALA A 528 6.88 -20.69 -35.44
CA ALA A 528 5.89 -21.65 -34.93
C ALA A 528 6.35 -22.37 -33.64
N ASP A 529 7.66 -22.59 -33.49
CA ASP A 529 8.28 -23.25 -32.33
C ASP A 529 8.95 -22.26 -31.36
N VAL A 530 8.92 -20.95 -31.65
CA VAL A 530 9.53 -19.92 -30.79
C VAL A 530 8.63 -19.66 -29.59
N ARG A 531 9.24 -19.56 -28.42
CA ARG A 531 8.63 -19.29 -27.12
C ARG A 531 9.13 -17.96 -26.57
N TYR A 532 8.26 -17.24 -25.88
CA TYR A 532 8.50 -15.86 -25.44
C TYR A 532 8.40 -15.73 -23.92
N PRO A 533 9.22 -14.88 -23.28
CA PRO A 533 8.96 -14.46 -21.90
C PRO A 533 7.63 -13.71 -21.81
N VAL A 534 7.05 -13.70 -20.61
CA VAL A 534 5.74 -13.08 -20.34
C VAL A 534 5.92 -12.00 -19.27
N VAL A 535 5.38 -10.81 -19.52
CA VAL A 535 5.32 -9.72 -18.55
C VAL A 535 3.86 -9.51 -18.16
N TYR A 536 3.56 -9.74 -16.89
CA TYR A 536 2.26 -9.40 -16.30
C TYR A 536 2.33 -7.95 -15.79
N LEU A 537 1.59 -7.05 -16.43
CA LEU A 537 1.54 -5.65 -16.03
C LEU A 537 0.19 -5.35 -15.38
N LEU A 538 0.23 -5.08 -14.08
CA LEU A 538 -0.94 -4.85 -13.24
C LEU A 538 -1.38 -3.38 -13.35
N HIS A 539 -2.69 -3.13 -13.40
CA HIS A 539 -3.24 -1.77 -13.50
C HIS A 539 -3.42 -1.12 -12.13
N GLY A 540 -3.47 0.21 -12.09
CA GLY A 540 -3.69 0.96 -10.86
C GLY A 540 -5.12 0.84 -10.34
N TYR A 541 -5.34 1.32 -9.12
CA TYR A 541 -6.64 1.38 -8.46
C TYR A 541 -7.68 2.10 -9.33
N GLY A 542 -8.83 1.45 -9.55
CA GLY A 542 -9.93 2.00 -10.35
C GLY A 542 -9.73 2.01 -11.87
N GLN A 543 -8.65 1.43 -12.40
CA GLN A 543 -8.46 1.21 -13.85
C GLN A 543 -9.07 -0.14 -14.31
N ASN A 544 -8.97 -0.44 -15.60
CA ASN A 544 -9.27 -1.74 -16.20
C ASN A 544 -8.04 -2.26 -16.98
N PRO A 545 -7.97 -3.56 -17.30
CA PRO A 545 -6.93 -4.14 -18.16
C PRO A 545 -6.67 -3.37 -19.45
N GLU A 546 -7.72 -2.91 -20.11
CA GLU A 546 -7.66 -2.23 -21.41
C GLU A 546 -6.93 -0.89 -21.34
N ASP A 547 -6.94 -0.23 -20.18
CA ASP A 547 -6.30 1.07 -19.98
C ASP A 547 -4.77 0.99 -20.14
N LEU A 548 -4.19 -0.20 -19.97
CA LEU A 548 -2.74 -0.43 -20.12
C LEU A 548 -2.32 -0.86 -21.53
N LEU A 549 -3.26 -1.13 -22.45
CA LEU A 549 -2.93 -1.56 -23.81
C LEU A 549 -2.05 -0.56 -24.56
N ALA A 550 -2.23 0.74 -24.30
CA ALA A 550 -1.40 1.79 -24.86
C ALA A 550 0.08 1.62 -24.49
N LEU A 551 0.38 1.23 -23.25
CA LEU A 551 1.74 0.92 -22.79
C LEU A 551 2.28 -0.34 -23.48
N GLY A 552 1.44 -1.37 -23.62
CA GLY A 552 1.76 -2.56 -24.40
C GLY A 552 2.16 -2.23 -25.85
N PHE A 553 1.48 -1.27 -26.49
CA PHE A 553 1.81 -0.85 -27.85
C PHE A 553 3.11 -0.05 -27.95
N ILE A 554 3.46 0.72 -26.93
CA ILE A 554 4.77 1.38 -26.86
C ILE A 554 5.88 0.31 -26.85
N MET A 555 5.77 -0.69 -25.97
CA MET A 555 6.74 -1.79 -25.89
C MET A 555 6.81 -2.61 -27.18
N TRP A 556 5.65 -2.92 -27.76
CA TRP A 556 5.55 -3.64 -29.03
C TRP A 556 6.29 -2.92 -30.17
N ASN A 557 6.22 -1.58 -30.21
CA ASN A 557 6.97 -0.78 -31.19
C ASN A 557 8.48 -0.76 -30.91
N LEU A 558 8.89 -0.76 -29.65
CA LEU A 558 10.31 -0.84 -29.28
C LEU A 558 10.92 -2.19 -29.65
N MET A 559 10.18 -3.29 -29.52
CA MET A 559 10.62 -4.64 -29.97
C MET A 559 10.93 -4.72 -31.47
N ARG A 560 10.45 -3.77 -32.27
CA ARG A 560 10.63 -3.74 -33.73
C ARG A 560 11.29 -2.47 -34.25
N ALA A 561 11.85 -1.65 -33.37
CA ALA A 561 12.51 -0.42 -33.74
C ALA A 561 13.70 -0.74 -34.67
N THR A 562 13.62 -0.31 -35.93
CA THR A 562 14.68 -0.53 -36.93
C THR A 562 15.89 0.39 -36.72
N THR A 563 15.71 1.46 -35.94
CA THR A 563 16.75 2.41 -35.53
C THR A 563 17.64 1.89 -34.40
N VAL A 564 17.22 0.85 -33.68
CA VAL A 564 17.96 0.26 -32.56
C VAL A 564 18.67 -1.02 -33.04
N PRO A 565 20.00 -1.16 -32.83
CA PRO A 565 20.74 -2.37 -33.16
C PRO A 565 20.14 -3.60 -32.47
N ALA A 566 20.23 -4.77 -33.11
CA ALA A 566 19.60 -5.99 -32.60
C ALA A 566 19.97 -6.31 -31.15
N HIS A 567 21.23 -6.12 -30.75
CA HIS A 567 21.70 -6.41 -29.38
C HIS A 567 21.19 -5.43 -28.31
N ARG A 568 20.62 -4.27 -28.68
CA ARG A 568 20.03 -3.28 -27.74
C ARG A 568 18.52 -3.14 -27.86
N ARG A 569 17.90 -3.83 -28.82
CA ARG A 569 16.46 -3.71 -29.08
C ARG A 569 15.73 -4.76 -28.29
N LEU A 570 14.77 -4.37 -27.44
CA LEU A 570 13.93 -5.28 -26.65
C LEU A 570 13.56 -6.57 -27.38
N GLN A 571 13.76 -7.70 -26.71
CA GLN A 571 13.37 -9.00 -27.23
C GLN A 571 11.85 -9.10 -27.29
N LYS A 572 11.36 -10.03 -28.10
CA LYS A 572 9.92 -10.30 -28.19
C LYS A 572 9.41 -10.84 -26.86
N MET A 573 8.37 -10.23 -26.31
CA MET A 573 7.72 -10.65 -25.08
C MET A 573 6.20 -10.63 -25.25
N ILE A 574 5.49 -11.48 -24.52
CA ILE A 574 4.03 -11.42 -24.38
C ILE A 574 3.72 -10.47 -23.21
N PHE A 575 2.77 -9.56 -23.38
CA PHE A 575 2.22 -8.77 -22.27
C PHE A 575 0.83 -9.25 -21.91
N VAL A 576 0.58 -9.38 -20.61
CA VAL A 576 -0.73 -9.74 -20.05
C VAL A 576 -1.13 -8.69 -19.03
N PHE A 577 -2.37 -8.23 -19.07
CA PHE A 577 -2.93 -7.21 -18.19
C PHE A 577 -4.13 -7.83 -17.43
N PRO A 578 -3.95 -8.27 -16.17
CA PRO A 578 -5.00 -8.90 -15.38
C PRO A 578 -5.99 -7.88 -14.77
N ASP A 579 -7.26 -8.28 -14.59
CA ASP A 579 -8.29 -7.45 -13.91
C ASP A 579 -8.13 -7.45 -12.39
N GLY A 580 -7.70 -6.31 -11.85
CA GLY A 580 -7.65 -5.99 -10.43
C GLY A 580 -8.76 -5.02 -9.98
N ARG A 581 -9.82 -4.86 -10.79
CA ARG A 581 -10.96 -3.99 -10.47
C ARG A 581 -12.04 -4.78 -9.73
N CYS A 582 -12.63 -4.20 -8.70
CA CYS A 582 -13.81 -4.79 -8.05
C CYS A 582 -14.97 -4.95 -9.04
N ARG A 583 -15.62 -6.10 -9.00
CA ARG A 583 -16.80 -6.46 -9.80
C ARG A 583 -17.93 -6.88 -8.88
N ASN A 584 -19.18 -6.66 -9.29
CA ASN A 584 -20.36 -7.31 -8.70
C ASN A 584 -20.51 -7.20 -7.16
N GLY A 585 -20.12 -6.08 -6.54
CA GLY A 585 -20.26 -5.88 -5.09
C GLY A 585 -19.08 -6.37 -4.25
N GLU A 586 -18.00 -6.86 -4.88
CA GLU A 586 -16.77 -7.27 -4.20
C GLU A 586 -16.19 -6.20 -3.26
N CYS A 587 -16.24 -4.95 -3.72
CA CYS A 587 -15.67 -3.75 -3.09
C CYS A 587 -16.00 -2.52 -3.98
N VAL A 588 -15.48 -1.34 -3.65
CA VAL A 588 -15.76 -0.07 -4.33
C VAL A 588 -15.01 0.05 -5.67
N LYS A 589 -13.68 -0.15 -5.70
CA LYS A 589 -12.85 0.04 -6.91
C LYS A 589 -11.74 -1.00 -7.10
N GLY A 590 -10.97 -1.38 -6.09
CA GLY A 590 -9.93 -2.42 -6.21
C GLY A 590 -9.32 -2.86 -4.88
N THR A 591 -8.78 -4.08 -4.81
CA THR A 591 -8.22 -4.67 -3.56
C THR A 591 -6.69 -4.75 -3.56
N PHE A 592 -6.01 -3.98 -4.42
CA PHE A 592 -4.55 -4.09 -4.59
C PHE A 592 -4.09 -5.51 -4.94
N TYR A 593 -4.93 -6.26 -5.65
CA TYR A 593 -4.71 -7.64 -6.08
C TYR A 593 -4.59 -8.69 -4.98
N ALA A 594 -5.01 -8.39 -3.75
CA ALA A 594 -5.02 -9.37 -2.68
C ALA A 594 -6.31 -10.23 -2.66
N ASP A 595 -6.25 -11.40 -2.04
CA ASP A 595 -7.41 -12.30 -1.79
C ASP A 595 -8.09 -12.04 -0.44
N ALA A 596 -9.36 -11.63 -0.47
CA ALA A 596 -10.10 -11.32 0.75
C ALA A 596 -10.27 -12.55 1.67
N PRO A 597 -10.22 -12.38 3.01
CA PRO A 597 -10.50 -13.45 3.96
C PRO A 597 -11.84 -14.10 3.68
N VAL A 598 -11.94 -15.40 3.98
CA VAL A 598 -13.18 -16.18 3.86
C VAL A 598 -14.36 -15.55 4.61
N GLY A 599 -14.06 -14.81 5.69
CA GLY A 599 -15.08 -14.10 6.47
C GLY A 599 -15.61 -12.82 5.81
N THR A 600 -14.97 -12.29 4.77
CA THR A 600 -15.45 -11.11 4.02
C THR A 600 -16.56 -11.53 3.05
N PRO A 601 -17.80 -11.05 3.25
CA PRO A 601 -18.88 -11.35 2.32
C PRO A 601 -18.61 -10.77 0.94
N ASP A 602 -18.75 -11.60 -0.09
CA ASP A 602 -18.48 -11.26 -1.50
C ASP A 602 -17.04 -10.80 -1.80
N GLY A 603 -16.10 -11.03 -0.89
CA GLY A 603 -14.72 -10.56 -1.01
C GLY A 603 -14.01 -11.09 -2.26
N ALA A 604 -13.33 -10.19 -2.99
CA ALA A 604 -12.61 -10.56 -4.22
C ALA A 604 -11.44 -11.52 -3.93
N GLN A 605 -11.20 -12.44 -4.86
CA GLN A 605 -10.04 -13.35 -4.86
C GLN A 605 -9.12 -12.97 -6.03
N MET A 606 -8.44 -11.81 -5.94
CA MET A 606 -7.66 -11.23 -7.04
C MET A 606 -6.26 -11.82 -7.21
N GLU A 607 -5.60 -12.27 -6.13
CA GLU A 607 -4.30 -12.95 -6.22
C GLU A 607 -4.51 -14.33 -6.86
N THR A 608 -5.46 -15.11 -6.35
CA THR A 608 -5.83 -16.39 -6.97
C THR A 608 -6.24 -16.21 -8.44
N PHE A 609 -7.02 -15.18 -8.77
CA PHE A 609 -7.37 -14.89 -10.17
C PHE A 609 -6.14 -14.64 -11.04
N MET A 610 -5.14 -13.91 -10.52
CA MET A 610 -3.90 -13.63 -11.25
C MET A 610 -3.07 -14.90 -11.45
N LEU A 611 -2.87 -15.72 -10.40
CA LEU A 611 -2.09 -16.96 -10.48
C LEU A 611 -2.74 -17.99 -11.41
N ASP A 612 -4.07 -18.15 -11.36
CA ASP A 612 -4.79 -19.03 -12.30
C ASP A 612 -4.71 -18.52 -13.75
N LEU A 613 -4.69 -17.19 -13.93
CA LEU A 613 -4.49 -16.59 -15.25
C LEU A 613 -3.07 -16.87 -15.78
N MET A 614 -2.06 -16.92 -14.91
CA MET A 614 -0.70 -17.31 -15.30
C MET A 614 -0.70 -18.72 -15.88
N ASP A 615 -1.30 -19.68 -15.16
CA ASP A 615 -1.40 -21.07 -15.60
C ASP A 615 -2.18 -21.20 -16.91
N HIS A 616 -3.26 -20.42 -17.07
CA HIS A 616 -4.00 -20.36 -18.33
C HIS A 616 -3.12 -19.86 -19.48
N VAL A 617 -2.33 -18.82 -19.26
CA VAL A 617 -1.46 -18.25 -20.30
C VAL A 617 -0.39 -19.25 -20.73
N ASP A 618 0.26 -19.93 -19.78
CA ASP A 618 1.27 -20.95 -20.06
C ASP A 618 0.71 -22.17 -20.82
N ALA A 619 -0.55 -22.53 -20.54
CA ALA A 619 -1.21 -23.64 -21.22
C ALA A 619 -1.64 -23.30 -22.66
N ASN A 620 -1.95 -22.04 -22.95
CA ASN A 620 -2.60 -21.63 -24.20
C ASN A 620 -1.71 -20.82 -25.16
N TYR A 621 -0.57 -20.30 -24.70
CA TYR A 621 0.36 -19.50 -25.49
C TYR A 621 1.77 -20.09 -25.50
N ARG A 622 2.62 -19.63 -26.43
CA ARG A 622 4.01 -20.09 -26.53
C ARG A 622 4.90 -19.31 -25.56
N THR A 623 4.79 -19.65 -24.28
CA THR A 623 5.61 -19.08 -23.21
C THR A 623 6.91 -19.85 -23.04
N LYS A 624 7.99 -19.15 -22.63
CA LYS A 624 9.25 -19.79 -22.21
C LYS A 624 9.00 -20.59 -20.92
N ARG A 625 9.75 -21.68 -20.75
CA ARG A 625 9.76 -22.43 -19.48
C ARG A 625 10.80 -21.84 -18.56
N ALA A 626 10.61 -21.98 -17.26
CA ALA A 626 11.62 -21.64 -16.26
C ALA A 626 12.96 -22.31 -16.59
N GLU A 627 14.02 -21.53 -16.53
CA GLU A 627 15.39 -21.95 -16.83
C GLU A 627 16.38 -21.16 -15.96
N VAL A 628 17.38 -21.85 -15.42
CA VAL A 628 18.41 -21.22 -14.57
C VAL A 628 19.60 -20.85 -15.44
N HIS A 629 19.96 -19.57 -15.43
CA HIS A 629 21.11 -19.03 -16.15
C HIS A 629 22.02 -18.25 -15.22
N ARG A 630 23.33 -18.38 -15.44
CA ARG A 630 24.29 -17.49 -14.77
C ARG A 630 24.36 -16.19 -15.54
N VAL A 631 23.73 -15.16 -15.00
CA VAL A 631 24.03 -13.77 -15.37
C VAL A 631 25.44 -13.46 -14.83
N ALA A 632 26.24 -12.69 -15.56
CA ALA A 632 27.57 -12.30 -15.08
C ALA A 632 27.40 -11.55 -13.74
N GLU A 633 28.15 -11.99 -12.70
CA GLU A 633 28.18 -11.35 -11.38
C GLU A 633 28.87 -9.98 -11.40
#